data_AF-A0A9P3A3L7-F1
#
_entry.id   AF-A0A9P3A3L7-F1
#
_cell.length_a   1.000
_cell.length_b   1.000
_cell.length_c   1.000
_cell.angle_alpha   90.00
_cell.angle_beta   90.00
_cell.angle_gamma   90.00
#
_symmetry.space_group_name_H-M   'P 1'
#
loop_
_entity.id
_entity.type
_entity.pdbx_description
1 polymer ?
#
loop_
_entity_poly.entity_id
_entity_poly.type
_entity_poly.pdbx_seq_one_letter_code
_entity_poly.pdbx_strand_id
1 'polypeptide(L)'
;MLGTCVGARAAREQFLQEKIDHEAATVAKLINLPHQHALLVLRVCVQQNLRHLQRSLKSDYLVHLWDKLDTILRDAVARIRGLPRPTDQLDAAVISLPIKMGGLGILSYNTVAPHAYGAAGSSPGTMEALLGSLTPEQAKAVVEASSKLGRVWLTTIPFQPSLRLTDFEVAATLQLRTLAGEREAHCTNCGETNFFGHPEVCLQRKFSRVARREGAKHILGQARLDPCRRNIIQVFSLLGSQATGLANAEYDLTVISLANKDARATKLPNQDADPSRLANTYLDSVADHKVRHRPTSNLPFNPIVFSLGGMMNGSTTKVFASW
;
A
#
# COMPACT_ATOMS: atom_id res chain seq x y z
N MET A 1 9.80 -31.18 -9.17
CA MET A 1 10.28 -31.93 -7.99
C MET A 1 10.80 -30.94 -6.95
N LEU A 2 10.19 -30.94 -5.76
CA LEU A 2 10.66 -30.21 -4.57
C LEU A 2 11.75 -31.05 -3.89
N GLY A 3 12.98 -30.94 -4.37
CA GLY A 3 14.15 -31.60 -3.77
C GLY A 3 15.01 -30.58 -3.02
N THR A 4 15.63 -30.99 -1.93
CA THR A 4 16.72 -30.24 -1.27
C THR A 4 18.06 -30.87 -1.63
N CYS A 5 19.14 -30.10 -1.61
CA CYS A 5 20.50 -30.60 -1.85
C CYS A 5 21.18 -30.90 -0.50
N VAL A 6 21.59 -32.15 -0.32
CA VAL A 6 22.42 -32.58 0.81
C VAL A 6 23.80 -32.94 0.27
N GLY A 7 24.86 -32.35 0.83
CA GLY A 7 26.22 -32.63 0.39
C GLY A 7 27.22 -31.51 0.68
N ALA A 8 28.33 -31.55 -0.07
CA ALA A 8 29.43 -30.59 0.04
C ALA A 8 28.95 -29.14 -0.12
N ARG A 9 29.68 -28.19 0.47
CA ARG A 9 29.37 -26.76 0.43
C ARG A 9 29.17 -26.25 -1.00
N ALA A 10 30.10 -26.55 -1.90
CA ALA A 10 30.06 -26.11 -3.29
C ALA A 10 28.82 -26.62 -4.04
N ALA A 11 28.42 -27.88 -3.81
CA ALA A 11 27.23 -28.45 -4.43
C ALA A 11 25.94 -27.75 -3.96
N ARG A 12 25.84 -27.42 -2.66
CA ARG A 12 24.69 -26.68 -2.11
C ARG A 12 24.63 -25.24 -2.63
N GLU A 13 25.78 -24.59 -2.77
CA GLU A 13 25.91 -23.25 -3.31
C GLU A 13 25.47 -23.20 -4.78
N GLN A 14 26.01 -24.08 -5.61
CA GLN A 14 25.63 -24.20 -7.01
C GLN A 14 24.12 -24.51 -7.16
N PHE A 15 23.60 -25.46 -6.37
CA PHE A 15 22.18 -25.79 -6.39
C PHE A 15 21.29 -24.59 -6.08
N LEU A 16 21.62 -23.82 -5.04
CA LEU A 16 20.83 -22.64 -4.67
C LEU A 16 20.96 -21.54 -5.73
N GLN A 17 22.15 -21.35 -6.28
CA GLN A 17 22.40 -20.39 -7.36
C GLN A 17 21.53 -20.69 -8.60
N GLU A 18 21.52 -21.94 -9.06
CA GLU A 18 20.70 -22.37 -10.19
C GLU A 18 19.19 -22.15 -9.95
N LYS A 19 18.71 -22.39 -8.72
CA LYS A 19 17.31 -22.11 -8.34
C LYS A 19 17.01 -20.62 -8.36
N ILE A 20 17.92 -19.79 -7.86
CA ILE A 20 17.76 -18.33 -7.88
C ILE A 20 17.77 -17.81 -9.31
N ASP A 21 18.63 -18.32 -10.18
CA ASP A 21 18.68 -17.87 -11.59
C ASP A 21 17.41 -18.29 -12.35
N HIS A 22 16.85 -19.47 -12.04
CA HIS A 22 15.54 -19.87 -12.56
C HIS A 22 14.40 -18.94 -12.11
N GLU A 23 14.37 -18.56 -10.82
CA GLU A 23 13.40 -17.59 -10.32
C GLU A 23 13.62 -16.20 -10.94
N ALA A 24 14.88 -15.77 -11.14
CA ALA A 24 15.19 -14.51 -11.80
C ALA A 24 14.62 -14.45 -13.22
N ALA A 25 14.73 -15.54 -13.98
CA ALA A 25 14.12 -15.66 -15.30
C ALA A 25 12.58 -15.61 -15.26
N THR A 26 11.97 -16.13 -14.18
CA THR A 26 10.52 -16.04 -13.97
C THR A 26 10.09 -14.62 -13.62
N VAL A 27 10.83 -13.95 -12.73
CA VAL A 27 10.61 -12.54 -12.37
C VAL A 27 10.75 -11.62 -13.58
N ALA A 28 11.68 -11.89 -14.48
CA ALA A 28 11.87 -11.09 -15.69
C ALA A 28 10.62 -11.09 -16.60
N LYS A 29 9.85 -12.18 -16.62
CA LYS A 29 8.62 -12.29 -17.43
C LYS A 29 7.47 -11.44 -16.91
N LEU A 30 7.52 -10.99 -15.65
CA LEU A 30 6.47 -10.18 -15.03
C LEU A 30 6.28 -8.82 -15.72
N ILE A 31 7.28 -8.32 -16.46
CA ILE A 31 7.19 -7.06 -17.21
C ILE A 31 6.10 -7.08 -18.29
N ASN A 32 5.71 -8.27 -18.77
CA ASN A 32 4.70 -8.43 -19.80
C ASN A 32 3.27 -8.44 -19.26
N LEU A 33 3.11 -8.36 -17.93
CA LEU A 33 1.81 -8.37 -17.27
C LEU A 33 1.43 -6.95 -16.84
N PRO A 34 0.12 -6.62 -16.79
CA PRO A 34 -0.33 -5.40 -16.13
C PRO A 34 0.18 -5.36 -14.68
N HIS A 35 0.54 -4.18 -14.21
CA HIS A 35 1.23 -3.96 -12.93
C HIS A 35 0.51 -4.60 -11.74
N GLN A 36 -0.83 -4.54 -11.70
CA GLN A 36 -1.62 -5.15 -10.62
C GLN A 36 -1.46 -6.69 -10.62
N HIS A 37 -1.43 -7.31 -11.80
CA HIS A 37 -1.26 -8.76 -11.95
C HIS A 37 0.17 -9.18 -11.62
N ALA A 38 1.15 -8.45 -12.15
CA ALA A 38 2.57 -8.66 -11.86
C ALA A 38 2.83 -8.64 -10.35
N LEU A 39 2.29 -7.65 -9.65
CA LEU A 39 2.42 -7.51 -8.19
C LEU A 39 1.76 -8.67 -7.44
N LEU A 40 0.55 -9.07 -7.84
CA LEU A 40 -0.15 -10.19 -7.20
C LEU A 40 0.64 -11.50 -7.36
N VAL A 41 1.11 -11.80 -8.57
CA VAL A 41 1.90 -13.01 -8.86
C VAL A 41 3.23 -12.99 -8.11
N LEU A 42 3.94 -11.85 -8.10
CA LEU A 42 5.18 -11.68 -7.35
C LEU A 42 4.97 -12.00 -5.87
N ARG A 43 3.90 -11.45 -5.27
CA ARG A 43 3.61 -11.57 -3.84
C ARG A 43 3.03 -12.91 -3.42
N VAL A 44 2.15 -13.52 -4.21
CA VAL A 44 1.43 -14.72 -3.77
C VAL A 44 2.11 -16.00 -4.25
N CYS A 45 2.83 -15.94 -5.37
CA CYS A 45 3.45 -17.10 -5.99
C CYS A 45 4.98 -17.03 -5.93
N VAL A 46 5.60 -16.12 -6.67
CA VAL A 46 7.06 -16.13 -6.90
C VAL A 46 7.85 -16.04 -5.60
N GLN A 47 7.49 -15.12 -4.70
CA GLN A 47 8.20 -15.00 -3.42
C GLN A 47 8.04 -16.21 -2.48
N GLN A 48 7.15 -17.16 -2.78
CA GLN A 48 6.94 -18.37 -1.97
C GLN A 48 7.72 -19.58 -2.51
N ASN A 49 8.11 -19.58 -3.79
CA ASN A 49 8.69 -20.73 -4.48
C ASN A 49 9.89 -21.33 -3.75
N LEU A 50 10.82 -20.50 -3.27
CA LEU A 50 12.05 -20.95 -2.61
C LEU A 50 11.97 -20.99 -1.08
N ARG A 51 10.81 -20.66 -0.47
CA ARG A 51 10.67 -20.59 1.00
C ARG A 51 10.88 -21.93 1.70
N HIS A 52 10.54 -23.02 1.02
CA HIS A 52 10.76 -24.36 1.55
C HIS A 52 12.27 -24.65 1.74
N LEU A 53 13.14 -24.10 0.88
CA LEU A 53 14.60 -24.27 0.98
C LEU A 53 15.17 -23.60 2.23
N GLN A 54 14.57 -22.52 2.74
CA GLN A 54 15.01 -21.90 4.00
C GLN A 54 14.86 -22.84 5.21
N ARG A 55 13.99 -23.85 5.11
CA ARG A 55 13.77 -24.85 6.17
C ARG A 55 14.57 -26.13 5.92
N SER A 56 14.81 -26.49 4.66
CA SER A 56 15.40 -27.78 4.28
C SER A 56 16.87 -27.72 3.85
N LEU A 57 17.42 -26.53 3.56
CA LEU A 57 18.80 -26.32 3.14
C LEU A 57 19.58 -25.56 4.21
N LYS A 58 20.62 -26.19 4.76
CA LYS A 58 21.57 -25.50 5.63
C LYS A 58 22.32 -24.45 4.81
N SER A 59 22.03 -23.17 5.07
CA SER A 59 22.42 -22.02 4.24
C SER A 59 23.08 -20.88 5.03
N ASP A 60 23.55 -21.15 6.26
CA ASP A 60 24.18 -20.16 7.16
C ASP A 60 25.35 -19.39 6.50
N TYR A 61 26.05 -20.03 5.56
CA TYR A 61 27.19 -19.47 4.83
C TYR A 61 26.83 -18.99 3.41
N LEU A 62 25.54 -19.04 3.02
CA LEU A 62 25.01 -18.68 1.69
C LEU A 62 24.18 -17.38 1.72
N VAL A 63 24.40 -16.54 2.73
CA VAL A 63 23.67 -15.27 2.93
C VAL A 63 23.66 -14.39 1.67
N HIS A 64 24.80 -14.30 0.98
CA HIS A 64 24.93 -13.51 -0.24
C HIS A 64 23.99 -13.97 -1.39
N LEU A 65 23.64 -15.25 -1.44
CA LEU A 65 22.66 -15.78 -2.41
C LEU A 65 21.24 -15.36 -2.04
N TRP A 66 20.90 -15.37 -0.75
CA TRP A 66 19.61 -14.85 -0.30
C TRP A 66 19.49 -13.34 -0.53
N ASP A 67 20.58 -12.58 -0.35
CA ASP A 67 20.62 -11.15 -0.69
C ASP A 67 20.46 -10.89 -2.19
N LYS A 68 21.03 -11.75 -3.04
CA LYS A 68 20.81 -11.69 -4.50
C LYS A 68 19.34 -11.88 -4.82
N LEU A 69 18.67 -12.88 -4.23
CA LEU A 69 17.23 -13.10 -4.42
C LEU A 69 16.39 -11.92 -3.91
N ASP A 70 16.69 -11.40 -2.72
CA ASP A 70 16.00 -10.23 -2.16
C ASP A 70 16.15 -8.98 -3.04
N THR A 71 17.32 -8.82 -3.67
CA THR A 71 17.56 -7.74 -4.63
C THR A 71 16.72 -7.93 -5.90
N ILE A 72 16.68 -9.14 -6.47
CA ILE A 72 15.84 -9.45 -7.63
C ILE A 72 14.36 -9.14 -7.38
N LEU A 73 13.84 -9.51 -6.19
CA LEU A 73 12.44 -9.26 -5.81
C LEU A 73 12.18 -7.76 -5.61
N ARG A 74 13.10 -7.02 -4.97
CA ARG A 74 12.99 -5.56 -4.79
C ARG A 74 13.06 -4.82 -6.13
N ASP A 75 13.96 -5.21 -7.02
CA ASP A 75 14.06 -4.62 -8.36
C ASP A 75 12.81 -4.86 -9.19
N ALA A 76 12.12 -6.01 -9.00
CA ALA A 76 10.83 -6.25 -9.63
C ALA A 76 9.77 -5.25 -9.15
N VAL A 77 9.73 -4.97 -7.83
CA VAL A 77 8.83 -3.94 -7.27
C VAL A 77 9.18 -2.55 -7.82
N ALA A 78 10.47 -2.21 -7.91
CA ALA A 78 10.93 -0.94 -8.49
C ALA A 78 10.51 -0.78 -9.97
N ARG A 79 10.58 -1.86 -10.76
CA ARG A 79 10.08 -1.89 -12.14
C ARG A 79 8.58 -1.67 -12.22
N ILE A 80 7.78 -2.36 -11.39
CA ILE A 80 6.32 -2.19 -11.35
C ILE A 80 5.95 -0.75 -10.91
N ARG A 81 6.77 -0.11 -10.07
CA ARG A 81 6.64 1.30 -9.70
C ARG A 81 7.00 2.29 -10.81
N GLY A 82 7.64 1.83 -11.89
CA GLY A 82 8.20 2.68 -12.93
C GLY A 82 9.38 3.54 -12.48
N LEU A 83 10.12 3.12 -11.43
CA LEU A 83 11.30 3.85 -10.94
C LEU A 83 12.58 3.07 -11.26
N PRO A 84 13.56 3.67 -11.98
CA PRO A 84 14.84 3.03 -12.27
C PRO A 84 15.85 3.13 -11.11
N ARG A 85 15.39 3.35 -9.88
CA ARG A 85 16.27 3.55 -8.72
C ARG A 85 16.51 2.24 -7.96
N PRO A 86 17.73 2.02 -7.45
CA PRO A 86 17.96 1.05 -6.39
C PRO A 86 17.02 1.32 -5.22
N THR A 87 16.48 0.27 -4.64
CA THR A 87 15.59 0.36 -3.47
C THR A 87 16.40 0.81 -2.26
N ASP A 88 16.06 1.97 -1.67
CA ASP A 88 16.70 2.47 -0.45
C ASP A 88 16.45 1.53 0.75
N GLN A 89 17.23 1.66 1.83
CA GLN A 89 17.08 0.80 3.02
C GLN A 89 15.68 0.90 3.65
N LEU A 90 15.10 2.09 3.67
CA LEU A 90 13.75 2.36 4.20
C LEU A 90 12.68 1.73 3.29
N ASP A 91 12.85 1.84 1.97
CA ASP A 91 12.00 1.22 0.96
C ASP A 91 12.03 -0.32 1.09
N ALA A 92 13.22 -0.90 1.25
CA ALA A 92 13.41 -2.33 1.48
C ALA A 92 12.71 -2.81 2.77
N ALA A 93 12.81 -2.05 3.85
CA ALA A 93 12.12 -2.36 5.10
C ALA A 93 10.59 -2.40 4.91
N VAL A 94 10.01 -1.39 4.25
CA VAL A 94 8.56 -1.33 4.00
C VAL A 94 8.09 -2.41 3.02
N ILE A 95 8.86 -2.73 1.98
CA ILE A 95 8.55 -3.84 1.06
C ILE A 95 8.44 -5.16 1.84
N SER A 96 9.39 -5.39 2.76
CA SER A 96 9.44 -6.60 3.57
C SER A 96 8.38 -6.68 4.66
N LEU A 97 7.88 -5.53 5.11
CA LEU A 97 6.89 -5.46 6.18
C LEU A 97 5.57 -6.14 5.76
N PRO A 98 4.89 -6.91 6.63
CA PRO A 98 3.62 -7.54 6.31
C PRO A 98 2.56 -6.54 5.83
N ILE A 99 1.66 -6.97 4.93
CA ILE A 99 0.58 -6.10 4.44
C ILE A 99 -0.25 -5.51 5.57
N LYS A 100 -0.45 -6.28 6.65
CA LYS A 100 -1.26 -5.85 7.79
C LYS A 100 -0.65 -4.70 8.56
N MET A 101 0.66 -4.49 8.40
CA MET A 101 1.45 -3.45 9.02
C MET A 101 1.78 -2.31 8.02
N GLY A 102 1.19 -2.32 6.81
CA GLY A 102 1.38 -1.26 5.82
C GLY A 102 2.36 -1.58 4.70
N GLY A 103 3.14 -2.65 4.81
CA GLY A 103 4.11 -3.04 3.78
C GLY A 103 3.51 -3.81 2.60
N LEU A 104 4.37 -4.47 1.80
CA LEU A 104 3.95 -5.34 0.70
C LEU A 104 3.93 -6.83 1.11
N GLY A 105 4.56 -7.20 2.21
CA GLY A 105 4.69 -8.57 2.66
C GLY A 105 5.54 -9.42 1.72
N ILE A 106 6.49 -8.81 1.01
CA ILE A 106 7.52 -9.52 0.25
C ILE A 106 8.69 -9.71 1.21
N LEU A 107 8.58 -10.72 2.08
CA LEU A 107 9.50 -10.90 3.20
C LEU A 107 10.94 -11.07 2.69
N SER A 108 11.94 -10.60 3.42
CA SER A 108 13.32 -10.87 3.04
C SER A 108 13.65 -12.35 3.26
N TYR A 109 14.32 -12.96 2.30
CA TYR A 109 14.87 -14.30 2.43
C TYR A 109 16.06 -14.30 3.38
N ASN A 110 16.94 -13.31 3.31
CA ASN A 110 18.09 -13.25 4.19
C ASN A 110 17.66 -13.18 5.67
N THR A 111 16.76 -12.27 6.01
CA THR A 111 16.27 -12.11 7.41
C THR A 111 15.53 -13.34 7.94
N VAL A 112 14.81 -14.07 7.07
CA VAL A 112 14.00 -15.23 7.48
C VAL A 112 14.81 -16.53 7.52
N ALA A 113 15.84 -16.68 6.68
CA ALA A 113 16.64 -17.90 6.56
C ALA A 113 17.19 -18.42 7.90
N PRO A 114 17.87 -17.62 8.75
CA PRO A 114 18.43 -18.11 10.00
C PRO A 114 17.34 -18.58 10.98
N HIS A 115 16.15 -17.96 10.95
CA HIS A 115 15.05 -18.29 11.86
C HIS A 115 14.23 -19.50 11.37
N ALA A 116 14.17 -19.70 10.05
CA ALA A 116 13.42 -20.79 9.43
C ALA A 116 14.09 -22.16 9.62
N TYR A 117 15.42 -22.21 9.68
CA TYR A 117 16.18 -23.44 9.89
C TYR A 117 16.30 -23.82 11.39
N GLY A 118 16.35 -22.83 12.28
CA GLY A 118 16.64 -23.02 13.72
C GLY A 118 15.45 -23.29 14.66
N ALA A 119 14.21 -23.31 14.17
CA ALA A 119 12.95 -23.33 14.93
C ALA A 119 12.63 -22.01 15.69
N ALA A 120 11.56 -21.35 15.23
CA ALA A 120 10.71 -20.33 15.88
C ALA A 120 11.35 -19.45 16.98
N GLY A 121 12.02 -18.36 16.56
CA GLY A 121 12.39 -17.28 17.47
C GLY A 121 12.62 -15.98 16.72
N SER A 122 11.88 -14.93 17.10
CA SER A 122 11.88 -13.54 16.61
C SER A 122 11.32 -13.26 15.22
N SER A 123 10.34 -12.34 15.15
CA SER A 123 9.90 -11.72 13.90
C SER A 123 10.87 -10.61 13.50
N PRO A 124 11.29 -10.51 12.23
CA PRO A 124 12.15 -9.41 11.80
C PRO A 124 11.36 -8.11 11.80
N GLY A 125 11.82 -7.13 12.59
CA GLY A 125 11.42 -5.72 12.58
C GLY A 125 9.99 -5.45 13.05
N THR A 126 9.83 -5.00 14.30
CA THR A 126 8.52 -4.57 14.81
C THR A 126 8.10 -3.28 14.10
N MET A 127 6.84 -3.23 13.66
CA MET A 127 6.24 -2.05 13.03
C MET A 127 6.51 -0.77 13.84
N GLU A 128 6.48 -0.85 15.18
CA GLU A 128 6.77 0.28 16.06
C GLU A 128 8.20 0.85 15.88
N ALA A 129 9.20 -0.02 15.72
CA ALA A 129 10.58 0.41 15.52
C ALA A 129 10.76 1.13 14.18
N LEU A 130 10.07 0.66 13.13
CA LEU A 130 10.05 1.36 11.85
C LEU A 130 9.38 2.72 12.00
N LEU A 131 8.16 2.77 12.57
CA LEU A 131 7.39 4.02 12.74
C LEU A 131 8.17 5.08 13.53
N GLY A 132 8.93 4.69 14.57
CA GLY A 132 9.76 5.61 15.35
C GLY A 132 10.90 6.27 14.57
N SER A 133 11.30 5.70 13.42
CA SER A 133 12.36 6.25 12.55
C SER A 133 11.83 7.12 11.41
N LEU A 134 10.52 7.13 11.17
CA LEU A 134 9.88 7.78 10.02
C LEU A 134 9.50 9.23 10.32
N THR A 135 9.40 10.06 9.28
CA THR A 135 8.74 11.36 9.42
C THR A 135 7.24 11.17 9.70
N PRO A 136 6.54 12.14 10.34
CA PRO A 136 5.11 12.02 10.60
C PRO A 136 4.27 11.71 9.36
N GLU A 137 4.64 12.23 8.20
CA GLU A 137 3.94 11.99 6.92
C GLU A 137 4.17 10.56 6.41
N GLN A 138 5.40 10.06 6.53
CA GLN A 138 5.73 8.68 6.17
C GLN A 138 5.03 7.68 7.09
N ALA A 139 5.03 7.96 8.40
CA ALA A 139 4.33 7.16 9.40
C ALA A 139 2.81 7.13 9.13
N LYS A 140 2.20 8.27 8.84
CA LYS A 140 0.78 8.36 8.40
C LYS A 140 0.53 7.48 7.18
N ALA A 141 1.37 7.55 6.15
CA ALA A 141 1.20 6.73 4.94
C ALA A 141 1.30 5.22 5.20
N VAL A 142 2.19 4.78 6.10
CA VAL A 142 2.29 3.36 6.50
C VAL A 142 1.02 2.93 7.24
N VAL A 143 0.52 3.74 8.17
CA VAL A 143 -0.74 3.47 8.87
C VAL A 143 -1.91 3.44 7.90
N GLU A 144 -1.98 4.37 6.94
CA GLU A 144 -3.00 4.35 5.90
C GLU A 144 -2.98 3.04 5.11
N ALA A 145 -1.80 2.66 4.61
CA ALA A 145 -1.60 1.44 3.85
C ALA A 145 -1.92 0.15 4.64
N SER A 146 -1.86 0.21 5.98
CA SER A 146 -2.19 -0.89 6.89
C SER A 146 -3.70 -1.13 7.01
N SER A 147 -4.54 -0.15 6.62
CA SER A 147 -5.99 -0.21 6.74
C SER A 147 -6.61 -1.37 5.95
N LYS A 148 -7.85 -1.76 6.30
CA LYS A 148 -8.55 -2.83 5.60
C LYS A 148 -8.63 -2.53 4.10
N LEU A 149 -9.05 -1.31 3.72
CA LEU A 149 -9.22 -0.89 2.33
C LEU A 149 -7.88 -0.67 1.62
N GLY A 150 -6.90 -0.10 2.31
CA GLY A 150 -5.56 0.13 1.78
C GLY A 150 -4.86 -1.14 1.30
N ARG A 151 -5.28 -2.31 1.80
CA ARG A 151 -4.70 -3.63 1.45
C ARG A 151 -5.48 -4.38 0.36
N VAL A 152 -6.75 -4.05 0.10
CA VAL A 152 -7.65 -4.87 -0.78
C VAL A 152 -7.05 -5.06 -2.18
N TRP A 153 -6.58 -3.98 -2.79
CA TRP A 153 -6.12 -3.97 -4.17
C TRP A 153 -4.82 -4.77 -4.41
N LEU A 154 -4.10 -5.10 -3.33
CA LEU A 154 -2.92 -5.98 -3.37
C LEU A 154 -3.29 -7.46 -3.52
N THR A 155 -4.55 -7.82 -3.25
CA THR A 155 -5.02 -9.21 -3.18
C THR A 155 -6.22 -9.48 -4.09
N THR A 156 -6.83 -8.44 -4.64
CA THR A 156 -8.09 -8.55 -5.39
C THR A 156 -7.94 -7.92 -6.76
N ILE A 157 -8.29 -8.67 -7.80
CA ILE A 157 -8.43 -8.18 -9.16
C ILE A 157 -9.92 -8.23 -9.51
N PRO A 158 -10.57 -7.08 -9.77
CA PRO A 158 -11.97 -7.07 -10.14
C PRO A 158 -12.22 -7.81 -11.44
N PHE A 159 -13.31 -8.58 -11.46
CA PHE A 159 -13.80 -9.21 -12.68
C PHE A 159 -14.13 -8.15 -13.74
N GLN A 160 -14.83 -7.09 -13.33
CA GLN A 160 -15.22 -5.99 -14.21
C GLN A 160 -14.01 -5.10 -14.58
N PRO A 161 -13.69 -4.94 -15.87
CA PRO A 161 -12.53 -4.17 -16.30
C PRO A 161 -12.52 -2.71 -15.85
N SER A 162 -13.70 -2.07 -15.75
CA SER A 162 -13.84 -0.66 -15.34
C SER A 162 -13.48 -0.40 -13.88
N LEU A 163 -13.30 -1.44 -13.06
CA LEU A 163 -12.88 -1.31 -11.66
C LEU A 163 -11.40 -1.67 -11.45
N ARG A 164 -10.71 -2.10 -12.51
CA ARG A 164 -9.29 -2.47 -12.44
C ARG A 164 -8.44 -1.21 -12.39
N LEU A 165 -7.37 -1.28 -11.60
CA LEU A 165 -6.40 -0.20 -11.54
C LEU A 165 -5.55 -0.21 -12.82
N THR A 166 -5.36 0.96 -13.41
CA THR A 166 -4.39 1.18 -14.47
C THR A 166 -2.97 1.05 -13.92
N ASP A 167 -2.00 0.76 -14.81
CA ASP A 167 -0.60 0.63 -14.44
C ASP A 167 -0.03 1.90 -13.79
N PHE A 168 -0.52 3.07 -14.22
CA PHE A 168 -0.17 4.35 -13.64
C PHE A 168 -0.73 4.53 -12.22
N GLU A 169 -1.98 4.14 -11.97
CA GLU A 169 -2.59 4.16 -10.63
C GLU A 169 -1.89 3.19 -9.68
N VAL A 170 -1.53 1.99 -10.15
CA VAL A 170 -0.76 1.02 -9.37
C VAL A 170 0.62 1.58 -9.02
N ALA A 171 1.35 2.12 -10.00
CA ALA A 171 2.67 2.71 -9.78
C ALA A 171 2.61 3.88 -8.78
N ALA A 172 1.65 4.78 -8.94
CA ALA A 172 1.46 5.94 -8.07
C ALA A 172 1.09 5.53 -6.64
N THR A 173 0.28 4.49 -6.47
CA THR A 173 -0.10 3.94 -5.16
C THR A 173 1.08 3.21 -4.50
N LEU A 174 1.85 2.43 -5.27
CA LEU A 174 3.04 1.76 -4.78
C LEU A 174 4.11 2.74 -4.28
N GLN A 175 4.32 3.86 -4.97
CA GLN A 175 5.27 4.89 -4.54
C GLN A 175 4.95 5.41 -3.14
N LEU A 176 3.68 5.75 -2.87
CA LEU A 176 3.25 6.19 -1.53
C LEU A 176 3.39 5.06 -0.50
N ARG A 177 2.95 3.85 -0.85
CA ARG A 177 2.97 2.70 0.06
C ARG A 177 4.39 2.27 0.45
N THR A 178 5.34 2.38 -0.47
CA THR A 178 6.75 2.00 -0.26
C THR A 178 7.62 3.16 0.23
N LEU A 179 7.00 4.31 0.54
CA LEU A 179 7.68 5.53 0.97
C LEU A 179 8.75 6.01 -0.02
N ALA A 180 8.60 5.65 -1.29
CA ALA A 180 9.54 6.01 -2.34
C ALA A 180 9.52 7.53 -2.54
N GLY A 181 10.68 8.15 -2.33
CA GLY A 181 10.88 9.57 -2.60
C GLY A 181 10.89 9.88 -4.10
N GLU A 182 10.79 11.17 -4.42
CA GLU A 182 10.93 11.66 -5.78
C GLU A 182 12.37 11.52 -6.30
N ARG A 183 12.51 11.41 -7.62
CA ARG A 183 13.82 11.24 -8.27
C ARG A 183 14.72 12.46 -8.10
N GLU A 184 14.16 13.65 -8.15
CA GLU A 184 14.94 14.88 -8.13
C GLU A 184 14.81 15.58 -6.79
N ALA A 185 15.83 16.34 -6.38
CA ALA A 185 15.74 17.17 -5.18
C ALA A 185 14.71 18.30 -5.34
N HIS A 186 14.42 18.68 -6.58
CA HIS A 186 13.47 19.74 -6.94
C HIS A 186 12.44 19.21 -7.94
N CYS A 187 11.23 19.73 -7.91
CA CYS A 187 10.18 19.33 -8.82
C CYS A 187 10.38 19.95 -10.20
N THR A 188 10.52 19.13 -11.23
CA THR A 188 10.59 19.57 -12.64
C THR A 188 9.46 20.49 -13.08
N ASN A 189 8.28 20.38 -12.47
CA ASN A 189 7.09 21.13 -12.89
C ASN A 189 6.87 22.42 -12.12
N CYS A 190 7.32 22.52 -10.86
CA CYS A 190 7.08 23.72 -10.04
C CYS A 190 8.34 24.31 -9.40
N GLY A 191 9.52 23.71 -9.57
CA GLY A 191 10.80 24.21 -9.05
C GLY A 191 11.03 24.00 -7.54
N GLU A 192 9.96 23.78 -6.77
CA GLU A 192 10.03 23.56 -5.31
C GLU A 192 10.82 22.31 -4.92
N THR A 193 11.37 22.31 -3.70
CA THR A 193 12.04 21.13 -3.14
C THR A 193 11.08 19.95 -3.04
N ASN A 194 11.47 18.80 -3.58
CA ASN A 194 10.70 17.58 -3.46
C ASN A 194 10.80 17.00 -2.05
N PHE A 195 9.66 16.57 -1.54
CA PHE A 195 9.53 15.87 -0.27
C PHE A 195 8.51 14.74 -0.42
N PHE A 196 8.42 13.86 0.58
CA PHE A 196 7.45 12.76 0.57
C PHE A 196 6.00 13.28 0.48
N GLY A 197 5.29 12.90 -0.59
CA GLY A 197 3.93 13.38 -0.87
C GLY A 197 3.86 14.72 -1.63
N HIS A 198 4.98 15.26 -2.13
CA HIS A 198 4.97 16.47 -2.97
C HIS A 198 3.99 16.41 -4.17
N PRO A 199 3.84 15.28 -4.90
CA PRO A 199 2.86 15.22 -6.00
C PRO A 199 1.41 15.47 -5.59
N GLU A 200 1.09 15.33 -4.31
CA GLU A 200 -0.26 15.58 -3.78
C GLU A 200 -0.59 17.06 -3.64
N VAL A 201 0.42 17.87 -3.39
CA VAL A 201 0.27 19.32 -3.16
C VAL A 201 0.69 20.14 -4.38
N CYS A 202 1.50 19.57 -5.27
CA CYS A 202 1.99 20.26 -6.45
C CYS A 202 0.82 20.60 -7.40
N LEU A 203 0.54 21.90 -7.56
CA LEU A 203 -0.53 22.38 -8.43
C LEU A 203 -0.29 22.02 -9.90
N GLN A 204 0.98 21.95 -10.31
CA GLN A 204 1.40 21.65 -11.68
C GLN A 204 1.38 20.14 -12.02
N ARG A 205 1.34 19.25 -11.02
CA ARG A 205 1.25 17.78 -11.22
C ARG A 205 -0.19 17.27 -11.14
N LYS A 206 -1.06 17.74 -12.05
CA LYS A 206 -2.48 17.35 -12.06
C LYS A 206 -2.69 15.84 -12.26
N PHE A 207 -1.93 15.20 -13.16
CA PHE A 207 -2.12 13.79 -13.51
C PHE A 207 -1.88 12.82 -12.36
N SER A 208 -0.79 12.96 -11.59
CA SER A 208 -0.47 12.06 -10.47
C SER A 208 -1.51 12.13 -9.35
N ARG A 209 -1.99 13.34 -9.03
CA ARG A 209 -3.03 13.55 -8.02
C ARG A 209 -4.39 12.98 -8.45
N VAL A 210 -4.75 13.16 -9.73
CA VAL A 210 -5.99 12.58 -10.28
C VAL A 210 -5.90 11.05 -10.23
N ALA A 211 -4.81 10.47 -10.72
CA ALA A 211 -4.64 9.02 -10.72
C ALA A 211 -4.72 8.41 -9.31
N ARG A 212 -4.10 9.01 -8.29
CA ARG A 212 -4.21 8.47 -6.93
C ARG A 212 -5.63 8.59 -6.35
N ARG A 213 -6.34 9.67 -6.68
CA ARG A 213 -7.76 9.82 -6.30
C ARG A 213 -8.67 8.83 -7.01
N GLU A 214 -8.52 8.67 -8.32
CA GLU A 214 -9.28 7.67 -9.09
C GLU A 214 -8.92 6.25 -8.65
N GLY A 215 -7.65 5.97 -8.40
CA GLY A 215 -7.18 4.71 -7.85
C GLY A 215 -7.87 4.41 -6.52
N ALA A 216 -7.92 5.36 -5.59
CA ALA A 216 -8.66 5.19 -4.33
C ALA A 216 -10.15 4.88 -4.55
N LYS A 217 -10.83 5.53 -5.51
CA LYS A 217 -12.22 5.20 -5.85
C LYS A 217 -12.36 3.80 -6.43
N HIS A 218 -11.46 3.41 -7.33
CA HIS A 218 -11.45 2.06 -7.87
C HIS A 218 -11.29 1.04 -6.74
N ILE A 219 -10.34 1.25 -5.81
CA ILE A 219 -10.12 0.41 -4.62
C ILE A 219 -11.41 0.28 -3.78
N LEU A 220 -12.15 1.38 -3.57
CA LEU A 220 -13.45 1.35 -2.89
C LEU A 220 -14.46 0.48 -3.63
N GLY A 221 -14.54 0.62 -4.96
CA GLY A 221 -15.36 -0.25 -5.80
C GLY A 221 -14.96 -1.74 -5.70
N GLN A 222 -13.66 -2.05 -5.64
CA GLN A 222 -13.18 -3.44 -5.48
C GLN A 222 -13.58 -4.03 -4.13
N ALA A 223 -13.62 -3.19 -3.09
CA ALA A 223 -14.01 -3.59 -1.73
C ALA A 223 -15.52 -3.85 -1.58
N ARG A 224 -16.31 -3.80 -2.68
CA ARG A 224 -17.78 -3.93 -2.69
C ARG A 224 -18.48 -2.91 -1.79
N LEU A 225 -17.87 -1.73 -1.63
CA LEU A 225 -18.46 -0.63 -0.87
C LEU A 225 -19.48 0.19 -1.70
N ASP A 226 -20.11 -0.42 -2.70
CA ASP A 226 -21.21 0.18 -3.45
C ASP A 226 -22.51 0.04 -2.64
N PRO A 227 -23.08 1.12 -2.09
CA PRO A 227 -24.39 1.05 -1.43
C PRO A 227 -25.55 0.91 -2.42
N CYS A 228 -25.33 0.98 -3.75
CA CYS A 228 -26.46 0.94 -4.69
C CYS A 228 -26.14 0.30 -6.04
N ARG A 229 -27.03 -0.58 -6.47
CA ARG A 229 -27.15 -1.08 -7.86
C ARG A 229 -27.16 0.11 -8.82
N ARG A 230 -26.33 0.03 -9.87
CA ARG A 230 -26.44 0.71 -11.17
C ARG A 230 -27.26 2.01 -11.12
N ASN A 231 -26.61 3.16 -10.93
CA ASN A 231 -26.89 4.37 -11.72
C ASN A 231 -25.98 5.53 -11.30
N ILE A 232 -25.26 6.05 -12.31
CA ILE A 232 -24.79 7.45 -12.46
C ILE A 232 -23.83 7.95 -11.36
N ILE A 233 -22.54 7.64 -11.55
CA ILE A 233 -21.43 8.34 -10.89
C ILE A 233 -21.12 9.60 -11.72
N GLN A 234 -21.90 10.66 -11.52
CA GLN A 234 -21.52 12.01 -11.91
C GLN A 234 -22.06 12.95 -10.81
N VAL A 235 -21.16 13.48 -9.98
CA VAL A 235 -21.38 14.33 -8.79
C VAL A 235 -21.61 13.56 -7.47
N PHE A 236 -20.74 13.82 -6.48
CA PHE A 236 -20.55 13.11 -5.20
C PHE A 236 -21.68 13.36 -4.17
N SER A 237 -22.91 13.01 -4.49
CA SER A 237 -23.98 12.89 -3.48
C SER A 237 -24.80 11.65 -3.80
N LEU A 238 -24.58 10.58 -3.03
CA LEU A 238 -25.35 9.35 -3.13
C LEU A 238 -26.61 9.52 -2.28
N LEU A 239 -27.79 9.44 -2.88
CA LEU A 239 -29.00 9.13 -2.13
C LEU A 239 -29.10 7.62 -1.97
N GLY A 240 -29.13 7.14 -0.72
CA GLY A 240 -29.27 5.72 -0.42
C GLY A 240 -30.25 5.50 0.74
N SER A 241 -30.98 4.38 0.69
CA SER A 241 -31.83 3.93 1.80
C SER A 241 -30.97 3.17 2.82
N GLN A 242 -31.11 3.46 4.11
CA GLN A 242 -30.54 2.59 5.16
C GLN A 242 -31.17 1.19 5.08
N ALA A 243 -30.52 0.18 5.69
CA ALA A 243 -31.03 -1.19 5.77
C ALA A 243 -32.48 -1.32 6.32
N THR A 244 -33.01 -0.26 6.95
CA THR A 244 -34.37 -0.17 7.49
C THR A 244 -35.41 0.43 6.53
N GLY A 245 -35.05 0.76 5.28
CA GLY A 245 -36.01 0.90 4.17
C GLY A 245 -36.89 2.15 4.11
N LEU A 246 -36.77 3.12 5.04
CA LEU A 246 -37.73 4.23 5.15
C LEU A 246 -37.15 5.65 5.15
N ALA A 247 -35.84 5.85 5.22
CA ALA A 247 -35.22 7.18 5.22
C ALA A 247 -34.11 7.28 4.18
N ASN A 248 -34.32 8.17 3.18
CA ASN A 248 -33.27 8.57 2.26
C ASN A 248 -32.22 9.37 3.04
N ALA A 249 -30.96 8.92 2.99
CA ALA A 249 -29.83 9.68 3.51
C ALA A 249 -28.97 10.18 2.35
N GLU A 250 -28.42 11.38 2.51
CA GLU A 250 -27.41 11.94 1.61
C GLU A 250 -26.03 11.51 2.08
N TYR A 251 -25.26 10.87 1.20
CA TYR A 251 -23.88 10.51 1.45
C TYR A 251 -22.95 11.29 0.53
N ASP A 252 -22.04 12.07 1.10
CA ASP A 252 -21.00 12.81 0.36
C ASP A 252 -19.68 12.08 0.48
N LEU A 253 -19.23 11.50 -0.62
CA LEU A 253 -17.97 10.76 -0.67
C LEU A 253 -16.80 11.70 -0.94
N THR A 254 -15.86 11.77 -0.01
CA THR A 254 -14.67 12.62 -0.08
C THR A 254 -13.40 11.77 0.11
N VAL A 255 -12.44 11.92 -0.80
CA VAL A 255 -11.12 11.28 -0.72
C VAL A 255 -10.03 12.34 -0.59
N ILE A 256 -9.16 12.23 0.43
CA ILE A 256 -8.21 13.27 0.83
C ILE A 256 -6.79 12.70 1.00
N SER A 257 -5.79 13.50 0.64
CA SER A 257 -4.39 13.17 0.91
C SER A 257 -3.98 13.61 2.31
N LEU A 258 -3.37 12.71 3.10
CA LEU A 258 -2.74 13.07 4.38
C LEU A 258 -1.42 13.83 4.21
N ALA A 259 -0.93 13.98 2.97
CA ALA A 259 0.21 14.84 2.66
C ALA A 259 -0.19 16.32 2.46
N ASN A 260 -1.50 16.64 2.49
CA ASN A 260 -1.99 18.00 2.35
C ASN A 260 -1.51 18.93 3.49
N LYS A 261 -1.43 20.23 3.23
CA LYS A 261 -1.01 21.26 4.19
C LYS A 261 -1.80 21.20 5.49
N ASP A 262 -3.12 21.08 5.40
CA ASP A 262 -3.99 21.02 6.58
C ASP A 262 -3.77 19.74 7.39
N ALA A 263 -3.59 18.59 6.70
CA ALA A 263 -3.31 17.31 7.33
C ALA A 263 -1.95 17.26 8.05
N ARG A 264 -0.97 18.01 7.55
CA ARG A 264 0.35 18.20 8.18
C ARG A 264 0.28 19.14 9.38
N ALA A 265 -0.60 20.14 9.32
CA ALA A 265 -0.79 21.11 10.40
C ALA A 265 -1.60 20.54 11.58
N THR A 266 -2.30 19.42 11.40
CA THR A 266 -3.06 18.74 12.46
C THR A 266 -2.16 18.36 13.64
N LYS A 267 -2.57 18.74 14.85
CA LYS A 267 -1.91 18.41 16.12
C LYS A 267 -2.91 17.78 17.08
N LEU A 268 -2.45 16.84 17.90
CA LEU A 268 -3.25 16.28 18.99
C LEU A 268 -3.08 17.10 20.28
N PRO A 269 -4.09 17.07 21.17
CA PRO A 269 -3.92 17.52 22.56
C PRO A 269 -2.75 16.77 23.21
N ASN A 270 -2.00 17.44 24.09
CA ASN A 270 -0.85 16.88 24.83
C ASN A 270 0.38 16.50 24.00
N GLN A 271 0.53 17.05 22.78
CA GLN A 271 1.67 16.75 21.88
C GLN A 271 1.81 15.26 21.54
N ASP A 272 0.73 14.49 21.61
CA ASP A 272 0.73 13.11 21.12
C ASP A 272 1.08 13.10 19.62
N ALA A 273 2.04 12.26 19.26
CA ALA A 273 2.57 12.12 17.91
C ALA A 273 2.11 10.82 17.22
N ASP A 274 1.18 10.07 17.83
CA ASP A 274 0.67 8.84 17.23
C ASP A 274 0.09 9.10 15.83
N PRO A 275 0.65 8.48 14.78
CA PRO A 275 0.26 8.74 13.39
C PRO A 275 -1.19 8.34 13.11
N SER A 276 -1.69 7.30 13.77
CA SER A 276 -3.06 6.80 13.57
C SER A 276 -4.09 7.78 14.13
N ARG A 277 -3.85 8.28 15.34
CA ARG A 277 -4.69 9.29 15.99
C ARG A 277 -4.64 10.61 15.22
N LEU A 278 -3.47 11.06 14.79
CA LEU A 278 -3.33 12.28 13.99
C LEU A 278 -4.11 12.20 12.67
N ALA A 279 -4.01 11.06 11.97
CA ALA A 279 -4.76 10.81 10.75
C ALA A 279 -6.28 10.82 11.01
N ASN A 280 -6.75 10.09 12.03
CA ASN A 280 -8.17 10.06 12.38
C ASN A 280 -8.72 11.42 12.76
N THR A 281 -8.03 12.17 13.62
CA THR A 281 -8.42 13.53 14.02
C THR A 281 -8.55 14.46 12.81
N TYR A 282 -7.63 14.36 11.84
CA TYR A 282 -7.75 15.14 10.62
C TYR A 282 -8.97 14.73 9.80
N LEU A 283 -9.19 13.43 9.57
CA LEU A 283 -10.34 12.96 8.79
C LEU A 283 -11.68 13.32 9.45
N ASP A 284 -11.76 13.25 10.78
CA ASP A 284 -12.92 13.69 11.56
C ASP A 284 -13.15 15.21 11.40
N SER A 285 -12.09 16.02 11.45
CA SER A 285 -12.21 17.47 11.24
C SER A 285 -12.77 17.82 9.85
N VAL A 286 -12.46 17.02 8.82
CA VAL A 286 -13.00 17.22 7.48
C VAL A 286 -14.47 16.79 7.41
N ALA A 287 -14.83 15.66 8.02
CA ALA A 287 -16.22 15.24 8.14
C ALA A 287 -17.06 16.32 8.84
N ASP A 288 -16.58 16.85 9.97
CA ASP A 288 -17.25 17.93 10.72
C ASP A 288 -17.36 19.23 9.91
N HIS A 289 -16.33 19.57 9.14
CA HIS A 289 -16.38 20.71 8.23
C HIS A 289 -17.48 20.53 7.18
N LYS A 290 -17.61 19.34 6.59
CA LYS A 290 -18.67 19.03 5.61
C LYS A 290 -20.06 19.12 6.21
N VAL A 291 -20.26 18.59 7.42
CA VAL A 291 -21.55 18.69 8.13
C VAL A 291 -21.91 20.16 8.39
N ARG A 292 -20.96 20.97 8.89
CA ARG A 292 -21.19 22.38 9.22
C ARG A 292 -21.48 23.28 8.02
N HIS A 293 -20.92 22.95 6.85
CA HIS A 293 -21.07 23.74 5.63
C HIS A 293 -22.02 23.11 4.60
N ARG A 294 -22.84 22.15 5.04
CA ARG A 294 -23.82 21.52 4.17
C ARG A 294 -24.95 22.52 3.83
N PRO A 295 -25.39 22.61 2.57
CA PRO A 295 -26.62 23.31 2.20
C PRO A 295 -27.83 22.78 2.98
N THR A 296 -28.83 23.64 3.21
CA THR A 296 -30.04 23.28 3.94
C THR A 296 -30.80 22.16 3.21
N SER A 297 -30.87 20.98 3.84
CA SER A 297 -31.65 19.83 3.35
C SER A 297 -32.27 19.10 4.54
N ASN A 298 -33.47 18.58 4.34
CA ASN A 298 -34.25 17.87 5.36
C ASN A 298 -33.82 16.40 5.50
N LEU A 299 -32.90 15.92 4.67
CA LEU A 299 -32.41 14.54 4.74
C LEU A 299 -31.27 14.41 5.74
N PRO A 300 -31.12 13.27 6.43
CA PRO A 300 -29.90 12.97 7.18
C PRO A 300 -28.68 12.96 6.25
N PHE A 301 -27.57 13.57 6.68
CA PHE A 301 -26.33 13.68 5.90
C PHE A 301 -25.18 12.98 6.58
N ASN A 302 -24.50 12.14 5.81
CA ASN A 302 -23.40 11.32 6.26
C ASN A 302 -22.19 11.59 5.36
N PRO A 303 -21.22 12.40 5.79
CA PRO A 303 -19.97 12.54 5.05
C PRO A 303 -19.19 11.22 5.14
N ILE A 304 -18.89 10.65 3.99
CA ILE A 304 -18.05 9.46 3.83
C ILE A 304 -16.65 9.95 3.48
N VAL A 305 -15.73 9.94 4.45
CA VAL A 305 -14.39 10.51 4.31
C VAL A 305 -13.33 9.41 4.34
N PHE A 306 -12.55 9.35 3.27
CA PHE A 306 -11.41 8.45 3.11
C PHE A 306 -10.11 9.20 2.94
N SER A 307 -9.04 8.59 3.42
CA SER A 307 -7.69 8.95 3.02
C SER A 307 -7.30 8.26 1.70
N LEU A 308 -6.28 8.77 1.00
CA LEU A 308 -5.79 8.15 -0.24
C LEU A 308 -5.27 6.72 -0.04
N GLY A 309 -4.65 6.43 1.11
CA GLY A 309 -4.24 5.07 1.44
C GLY A 309 -5.37 4.19 2.00
N GLY A 310 -6.60 4.70 2.08
CA GLY A 310 -7.80 3.93 2.43
C GLY A 310 -8.13 3.90 3.93
N MET A 311 -7.62 4.83 4.74
CA MET A 311 -8.14 5.01 6.10
C MET A 311 -9.52 5.65 6.07
N MET A 312 -10.37 5.19 6.98
CA MET A 312 -11.71 5.73 7.21
C MET A 312 -11.73 6.43 8.54
N ASN A 313 -12.46 7.53 8.62
CA ASN A 313 -12.76 8.15 9.90
C ASN A 313 -13.78 7.30 10.70
N GLY A 314 -14.00 7.67 11.96
CA GLY A 314 -14.87 6.90 12.86
C GLY A 314 -16.33 6.86 12.39
N SER A 315 -16.87 7.98 11.91
CA SER A 315 -18.26 8.05 11.41
C SER A 315 -18.45 7.20 10.15
N THR A 316 -17.52 7.28 9.20
CA THR A 316 -17.54 6.47 7.97
C THR A 316 -17.53 4.98 8.30
N THR A 317 -16.71 4.55 9.25
CA THR A 317 -16.65 3.15 9.68
C THR A 317 -18.01 2.65 10.23
N LYS A 318 -18.73 3.49 10.98
CA LYS A 318 -20.08 3.16 11.49
C LYS A 318 -21.10 3.06 10.37
N VAL A 319 -21.05 3.97 9.40
CA VAL A 319 -21.93 3.93 8.21
C VAL A 319 -21.73 2.61 7.47
N PHE A 320 -20.50 2.22 7.19
CA PHE A 320 -20.21 0.95 6.52
C PHE A 320 -20.57 -0.30 7.34
N ALA A 321 -20.54 -0.23 8.67
CA ALA A 321 -20.99 -1.33 9.52
C ALA A 321 -22.52 -1.51 9.48
N SER A 322 -23.26 -0.49 9.05
CA SER A 322 -24.73 -0.53 8.90
C SER A 322 -25.21 -0.96 7.51
N TRP A 323 -24.29 -1.14 6.57
CA TRP A 323 -24.56 -1.55 5.19
C TRP A 323 -24.38 -3.04 4.97
#